data_AF-A0A3M1M8W2-F1
#
_entry.id   AF-A0A3M1M8W2-F1
#
_cell.length_a   1.000
_cell.length_b   1.000
_cell.length_c   1.000
_cell.angle_alpha   90.00
_cell.angle_beta   90.00
_cell.angle_gamma   90.00
#
_symmetry.space_group_name_H-M   'P 1'
#
loop_
_entity.id
_entity.type
_entity.pdbx_description
1 polymer ?
#
loop_
_entity_poly.entity_id
_entity_poly.type
_entity_poly.pdbx_seq_one_letter_code
_entity_poly.pdbx_strand_id
1 'polypeptide(L)'
;AIVASQPFGGEGLSGTGPKAGGPHYLPRFAAVTAEPRPAAQGPEADPAAVQAALDAARPDRLRVLETLDMPGPTGESNRLRLFPRGVLLCLGPDAAALEEQRAMARQAGCVPVAVAPGASGSLSVDGRLAPERLTTLAGFDVVALWGDEAAQRAARRALAARDGPILPLVTAPGMKGLCVLERHLCIDTTASGGNAALLAEHA
;
A
#
# COMPACT_ATOMS: atom_id res chain seq x y z
N ALA A 1 -13.01 9.63 18.23
CA ALA A 1 -11.57 9.48 17.93
C ALA A 1 -10.87 10.77 18.32
N ILE A 2 -9.96 10.69 19.28
CA ILE A 2 -9.18 11.81 19.82
C ILE A 2 -7.87 11.87 19.04
N VAL A 3 -7.51 13.07 18.57
CA VAL A 3 -6.27 13.29 17.80
C VAL A 3 -5.05 12.85 18.61
N ALA A 4 -4.07 12.24 17.94
CA ALA A 4 -2.84 11.69 18.53
C ALA A 4 -3.01 10.50 19.50
N SER A 5 -4.25 10.12 19.85
CA SER A 5 -4.55 8.92 20.63
C SER A 5 -5.22 7.85 19.79
N GLN A 6 -6.23 8.23 19.00
CA GLN A 6 -6.95 7.35 18.10
C GLN A 6 -6.94 7.90 16.66
N PRO A 7 -5.86 7.66 15.89
CA PRO A 7 -5.81 8.02 14.47
C PRO A 7 -7.06 7.52 13.72
N PHE A 8 -7.65 8.38 12.90
CA PHE A 8 -8.95 8.14 12.29
C PHE A 8 -8.89 8.10 10.75
N GLY A 9 -9.61 7.15 10.16
CA GLY A 9 -9.68 6.96 8.71
C GLY A 9 -10.00 5.50 8.37
N GLY A 10 -10.78 5.27 7.32
CA GLY A 10 -11.17 3.94 6.88
C GLY A 10 -10.19 3.29 5.90
N GLU A 11 -10.58 2.12 5.40
CA GLU A 11 -9.93 1.40 4.30
C GLU A 11 -10.95 1.17 3.17
N GLY A 12 -10.50 0.80 1.97
CA GLY A 12 -11.39 0.50 0.86
C GLY A 12 -12.22 1.70 0.41
N LEU A 13 -13.54 1.57 0.39
CA LEU A 13 -14.46 2.64 -0.02
C LEU A 13 -14.48 3.82 0.95
N SER A 14 -14.04 3.62 2.19
CA SER A 14 -14.08 4.63 3.24
C SER A 14 -12.83 5.52 3.31
N GLY A 15 -11.80 5.23 2.51
CA GLY A 15 -10.60 6.07 2.45
C GLY A 15 -9.35 5.36 1.95
N THR A 16 -8.38 6.15 1.50
CA THR A 16 -7.08 5.68 1.01
C THR A 16 -6.04 5.55 2.12
N GLY A 17 -6.24 6.24 3.23
CA GLY A 17 -5.19 6.54 4.21
C GLY A 17 -4.11 7.48 3.66
N PRO A 18 -3.07 7.80 4.46
CA PRO A 18 -2.93 7.45 5.88
C PRO A 18 -4.00 8.12 6.78
N LYS A 19 -4.17 7.62 8.00
CA LYS A 19 -5.17 8.10 8.96
C LYS A 19 -4.84 9.51 9.44
N ALA A 20 -5.87 10.36 9.48
CA ALA A 20 -5.77 11.70 10.06
C ALA A 20 -5.47 11.62 11.56
N GLY A 21 -4.63 12.52 12.05
CA GLY A 21 -4.18 12.54 13.45
C GLY A 21 -3.22 11.39 13.82
N GLY A 22 -2.75 10.60 12.84
CA GLY A 22 -1.72 9.58 12.99
C GLY A 22 -0.33 10.05 12.54
N PRO A 23 0.73 9.29 12.88
CA PRO A 23 2.12 9.67 12.62
C PRO A 23 2.45 9.73 11.11
N HIS A 24 1.72 8.99 10.28
CA HIS A 24 1.96 8.92 8.83
C HIS A 24 1.23 9.99 8.02
N TYR A 25 0.40 10.83 8.66
CA TYR A 25 -0.43 11.80 7.94
C TYR A 25 0.38 12.93 7.31
N LEU A 26 1.28 13.56 8.06
CA LEU A 26 2.09 14.68 7.56
C LEU A 26 3.08 14.29 6.44
N PRO A 27 3.82 13.15 6.54
CA PRO A 27 4.69 12.69 5.46
C PRO A 27 3.99 12.56 4.10
N ARG A 28 2.67 12.36 4.07
CA ARG A 28 1.90 12.25 2.81
C ARG A 28 1.93 13.53 1.96
N PHE A 29 2.14 14.68 2.59
CA PHE A 29 2.19 16.00 1.95
C PHE A 29 3.60 16.42 1.53
N ALA A 30 4.63 15.66 1.92
CA ALA A 30 5.98 15.92 1.46
C ALA A 30 6.12 15.58 -0.03
N ALA A 31 6.85 16.42 -0.76
CA ALA A 31 7.21 16.12 -2.14
C ALA A 31 8.21 14.94 -2.15
N VAL A 32 7.97 13.98 -3.02
CA VAL A 32 8.94 12.92 -3.33
C VAL A 32 9.42 13.16 -4.75
N THR A 33 10.69 13.53 -4.90
CA THR A 33 11.34 13.66 -6.19
C THR A 33 11.90 12.31 -6.62
N ALA A 34 11.74 11.99 -7.90
CA ALA A 34 12.42 10.89 -8.54
C ALA A 34 12.83 11.33 -9.93
N GLU A 35 14.00 10.88 -10.36
CA GLU A 35 14.47 11.10 -11.72
C GLU A 35 13.56 10.35 -12.70
N PRO A 36 13.01 11.03 -13.72
CA PRO A 36 12.22 10.38 -14.76
C PRO A 36 13.05 9.28 -15.42
N ARG A 37 12.55 8.04 -15.40
CA ARG A 37 13.15 6.94 -16.15
C ARG A 37 12.34 6.70 -17.42
N PRO A 38 12.97 6.67 -18.61
CA PRO A 38 12.26 6.42 -19.86
C PRO A 38 11.65 5.01 -19.84
N ALA A 39 10.46 4.87 -20.42
CA ALA A 39 9.81 3.56 -20.56
C ALA A 39 10.67 2.61 -21.41
N ALA A 40 10.88 1.37 -20.95
CA ALA A 40 11.56 0.37 -21.77
C ALA A 40 10.75 0.06 -23.04
N GLN A 41 11.43 -0.03 -24.18
CA GLN A 41 10.85 -0.50 -25.44
C GLN A 41 10.62 -2.02 -25.40
N GLY A 42 9.79 -2.55 -26.30
CA GLY A 42 9.33 -3.95 -26.23
C GLY A 42 7.86 -4.16 -26.61
N PRO A 43 7.38 -5.42 -26.65
CA PRO A 43 6.00 -5.76 -26.98
C PRO A 43 5.03 -5.42 -25.83
N GLU A 44 3.73 -5.39 -26.12
CA GLU A 44 2.68 -5.35 -25.10
C GLU A 44 2.59 -6.71 -24.40
N ALA A 45 2.44 -6.72 -23.09
CA ALA A 45 2.20 -7.93 -22.30
C ALA A 45 0.79 -8.46 -22.57
N ASP A 46 0.63 -9.78 -22.61
CA ASP A 46 -0.69 -10.40 -22.71
C ASP A 46 -1.54 -10.11 -21.45
N PRO A 47 -2.68 -9.37 -21.57
CA PRO A 47 -3.52 -9.06 -20.43
C PRO A 47 -4.06 -10.30 -19.70
N ALA A 48 -4.28 -11.41 -20.40
CA ALA A 48 -4.75 -12.64 -19.77
C ALA A 48 -3.66 -13.26 -18.88
N ALA A 49 -2.40 -13.27 -19.33
CA ALA A 49 -1.27 -13.68 -18.51
C ALA A 49 -1.08 -12.78 -17.28
N VAL A 50 -1.27 -11.46 -17.43
CA VAL A 50 -1.21 -10.51 -16.31
C VAL A 50 -2.32 -10.78 -15.30
N GLN A 51 -3.55 -10.97 -15.76
CA GLN A 51 -4.66 -11.31 -14.87
C GLN A 51 -4.41 -12.65 -14.15
N ALA A 52 -3.91 -13.67 -14.85
CA ALA A 52 -3.58 -14.96 -14.24
C ALA A 52 -2.49 -14.81 -13.14
N ALA A 53 -1.47 -13.97 -13.36
CA ALA A 53 -0.46 -13.69 -12.34
C ALA A 53 -1.05 -12.95 -11.11
N LEU A 54 -1.96 -11.99 -11.34
CA LEU A 54 -2.69 -11.32 -10.27
C LEU A 54 -3.59 -12.29 -9.48
N ASP A 55 -4.32 -13.16 -10.18
CA ASP A 55 -5.19 -14.18 -9.60
C ASP A 55 -4.42 -15.27 -8.84
N ALA A 56 -3.15 -15.49 -9.18
CA ALA A 56 -2.25 -16.42 -8.49
C ALA A 56 -1.61 -15.81 -7.23
N ALA A 57 -1.61 -14.49 -7.08
CA ALA A 57 -1.03 -13.81 -5.92
C ALA A 57 -1.84 -14.12 -4.64
N ARG A 58 -1.14 -14.36 -3.53
CA ARG A 58 -1.73 -14.71 -2.22
C ARG A 58 -1.19 -13.78 -1.13
N PRO A 59 -1.74 -12.56 -0.97
CA PRO A 59 -1.28 -11.63 0.06
C PRO A 59 -1.76 -12.04 1.45
N ASP A 60 -0.85 -12.05 2.44
CA ASP A 60 -1.23 -12.15 3.85
C ASP A 60 -1.60 -10.77 4.40
N ARG A 61 -2.88 -10.41 4.27
CA ARG A 61 -3.43 -9.11 4.68
C ARG A 61 -3.63 -8.95 6.19
N LEU A 62 -3.43 -10.02 6.96
CA LEU A 62 -3.61 -10.03 8.41
C LEU A 62 -2.28 -9.99 9.15
N ARG A 63 -1.16 -10.18 8.46
CA ARG A 63 0.18 -9.98 9.01
C ARG A 63 0.33 -8.58 9.60
N VAL A 64 0.59 -8.52 10.90
CA VAL A 64 1.00 -7.29 11.58
C VAL A 64 2.46 -7.01 11.22
N LEU A 65 2.72 -5.86 10.61
CA LEU A 65 4.06 -5.40 10.28
C LEU A 65 4.70 -4.65 11.45
N GLU A 66 3.89 -3.85 12.15
CA GLU A 66 4.31 -2.99 13.25
C GLU A 66 3.13 -2.76 14.19
N THR A 67 3.42 -2.59 15.48
CA THR A 67 2.46 -2.13 16.50
C THR A 67 3.07 -0.95 17.23
N LEU A 68 2.33 0.15 17.29
CA LEU A 68 2.66 1.36 18.04
C LEU A 68 1.63 1.53 19.16
N ASP A 69 2.11 1.58 20.40
CA ASP A 69 1.28 2.01 21.52
C ASP A 69 1.06 3.51 21.42
N MET A 70 -0.20 3.91 21.43
CA MET A 70 -0.61 5.31 21.33
C MET A 70 -0.93 5.83 22.74
N PRO A 71 -0.65 7.11 23.04
CA PRO A 71 -1.05 7.70 24.32
C PRO A 71 -2.57 7.63 24.46
N GLY A 72 -3.06 7.55 25.69
CA GLY A 72 -4.49 7.51 26.00
C GLY A 72 -4.73 7.73 27.50
N PRO A 73 -5.99 7.96 27.90
CA PRO A 73 -6.33 8.07 29.31
C PRO A 73 -6.14 6.73 30.03
N THR A 74 -5.95 6.81 31.34
CA THR A 74 -5.96 5.64 32.22
C THR A 74 -7.28 4.88 32.06
N GLY A 75 -7.20 3.55 31.97
CA GLY A 75 -8.36 2.71 31.71
C GLY A 75 -8.62 2.44 30.23
N GLU A 76 -7.74 2.91 29.34
CA GLU A 76 -7.76 2.56 27.92
C GLU A 76 -6.42 1.97 27.46
N SER A 77 -6.47 1.05 26.50
CA SER A 77 -5.32 0.66 25.67
C SER A 77 -5.58 1.09 24.24
N ASN A 78 -4.75 1.98 23.71
CA ASN A 78 -4.83 2.50 22.35
C ASN A 78 -3.64 2.00 21.54
N ARG A 79 -3.89 1.25 20.46
CA ARG A 79 -2.83 0.65 19.63
C ARG A 79 -3.07 0.90 18.15
N LEU A 80 -2.08 1.47 17.48
CA LEU A 80 -2.02 1.58 16.03
C LEU A 80 -1.19 0.43 15.46
N ARG A 81 -1.68 -0.25 14.43
CA ARG A 81 -0.99 -1.34 13.77
C ARG A 81 -0.89 -1.11 12.27
N LEU A 82 0.25 -1.51 11.70
CA LEU A 82 0.48 -1.50 10.26
C LEU A 82 0.28 -2.89 9.66
N PHE A 83 -0.37 -2.93 8.50
CA PHE A 83 -0.66 -4.13 7.73
C PHE A 83 -0.21 -3.93 6.28
N PRO A 84 0.19 -4.99 5.56
CA PRO A 84 0.44 -4.87 4.13
C PRO A 84 -0.86 -4.57 3.40
N ARG A 85 -0.81 -3.70 2.39
CA ARG A 85 -2.01 -3.35 1.64
C ARG A 85 -2.52 -4.49 0.75
N GLY A 86 -1.63 -5.34 0.25
CA GLY A 86 -1.98 -6.55 -0.50
C GLY A 86 -1.04 -6.82 -1.66
N VAL A 87 -1.59 -6.88 -2.87
CA VAL A 87 -0.82 -7.10 -4.10
C VAL A 87 -0.36 -5.75 -4.67
N LEU A 88 0.94 -5.67 -4.97
CA LEU A 88 1.56 -4.51 -5.59
C LEU A 88 1.96 -4.85 -7.03
N LEU A 89 1.33 -4.17 -8.00
CA LEU A 89 1.63 -4.33 -9.42
C LEU A 89 2.83 -3.45 -9.80
N CYS A 90 3.99 -4.07 -10.04
CA CYS A 90 5.24 -3.42 -10.43
C CYS A 90 5.32 -3.30 -11.96
N LEU A 91 5.45 -2.08 -12.49
CA LEU A 91 5.42 -1.79 -13.93
C LEU A 91 6.76 -1.25 -14.48
N GLY A 92 7.84 -1.33 -13.71
CA GLY A 92 9.16 -0.85 -14.13
C GLY A 92 9.29 0.67 -14.09
N PRO A 93 10.15 1.27 -14.93
CA PRO A 93 10.08 1.04 -16.38
C PRO A 93 11.13 0.11 -16.99
N ASP A 94 12.20 -0.19 -16.26
CA ASP A 94 13.29 -1.08 -16.69
C ASP A 94 13.49 -2.22 -15.67
N ALA A 95 14.37 -3.18 -15.98
CA ALA A 95 14.62 -4.33 -15.12
C ALA A 95 15.15 -3.96 -13.73
N ALA A 96 15.98 -2.91 -13.62
CA ALA A 96 16.52 -2.47 -12.34
C ALA A 96 15.42 -1.83 -11.47
N ALA A 97 14.63 -0.93 -12.06
CA ALA A 97 13.45 -0.35 -11.41
C ALA A 97 12.44 -1.42 -10.99
N LEU A 98 12.25 -2.46 -11.80
CA LEU A 98 11.34 -3.54 -11.48
C LEU A 98 11.78 -4.32 -10.23
N GLU A 99 13.06 -4.62 -10.11
CA GLU A 99 13.60 -5.29 -8.91
C GLU A 99 13.56 -4.38 -7.67
N GLU A 100 13.83 -3.09 -7.83
CA GLU A 100 13.64 -2.11 -6.75
C GLU A 100 12.16 -2.05 -6.29
N GLN A 101 11.21 -2.05 -7.23
CA GLN A 101 9.77 -2.10 -6.91
C GLN A 101 9.37 -3.39 -6.20
N ARG A 102 9.90 -4.54 -6.64
CA ARG A 102 9.69 -5.84 -5.97
C ARG A 102 10.24 -5.84 -4.56
N ALA A 103 11.44 -5.30 -4.36
CA ALA A 103 12.05 -5.17 -3.06
C ALA A 103 11.20 -4.28 -2.14
N MET A 104 10.74 -3.12 -2.64
CA MET A 104 9.84 -2.23 -1.92
C MET A 104 8.53 -2.94 -1.52
N ALA A 105 7.92 -3.70 -2.43
CA ALA A 105 6.71 -4.46 -2.16
C ALA A 105 6.92 -5.46 -1.01
N ARG A 106 7.98 -6.28 -1.09
CA ARG A 106 8.32 -7.27 -0.06
C ARG A 106 8.61 -6.63 1.29
N GLN A 107 9.34 -5.51 1.29
CA GLN A 107 9.63 -4.75 2.52
C GLN A 107 8.37 -4.13 3.15
N ALA A 108 7.31 -3.89 2.36
CA ALA A 108 6.00 -3.46 2.84
C ALA A 108 5.08 -4.64 3.18
N GLY A 109 5.57 -5.88 3.09
CA GLY A 109 4.77 -7.10 3.28
C GLY A 109 3.79 -7.39 2.14
N CYS A 110 3.83 -6.63 1.05
CA CYS A 110 3.00 -6.84 -0.14
C CYS A 110 3.55 -7.98 -1.01
N VAL A 111 2.68 -8.56 -1.83
CA VAL A 111 3.06 -9.52 -2.86
C VAL A 111 3.29 -8.78 -4.18
N PRO A 112 4.52 -8.77 -4.73
CA PRO A 112 4.76 -8.15 -6.02
C PRO A 112 4.25 -9.04 -7.17
N VAL A 113 3.50 -8.44 -8.09
CA VAL A 113 3.25 -8.97 -9.43
C VAL A 113 3.91 -8.02 -10.42
N ALA A 114 4.78 -8.51 -11.27
CA ALA A 114 5.63 -7.66 -12.09
C ALA A 114 5.34 -7.80 -13.58
N VAL A 115 5.19 -6.67 -14.26
CA VAL A 115 4.95 -6.62 -15.70
C VAL A 115 5.89 -5.61 -16.32
N ALA A 116 6.91 -6.09 -17.01
CA ALA A 116 7.85 -5.26 -17.75
C ALA A 116 8.61 -6.10 -18.79
N PRO A 117 9.20 -5.48 -19.83
CA PRO A 117 10.09 -6.17 -20.75
C PRO A 117 11.23 -6.89 -20.02
N GLY A 118 11.41 -8.18 -20.30
CA GLY A 118 12.40 -9.06 -19.67
C GLY A 118 12.00 -9.61 -18.30
N ALA A 119 10.80 -9.33 -17.80
CA ALA A 119 10.35 -9.84 -16.52
C ALA A 119 10.19 -11.38 -16.57
N SER A 120 10.72 -12.07 -15.56
CA SER A 120 10.69 -13.53 -15.47
C SER A 120 10.36 -14.01 -14.05
N GLY A 121 9.83 -15.22 -13.93
CA GLY A 121 9.39 -15.82 -12.66
C GLY A 121 7.88 -16.06 -12.58
N SER A 122 7.42 -16.64 -11.46
CA SER A 122 6.06 -17.16 -11.30
C SER A 122 4.94 -16.11 -11.22
N LEU A 123 5.26 -14.89 -10.77
CA LEU A 123 4.33 -13.75 -10.70
C LEU A 123 4.82 -12.60 -11.59
N SER A 124 5.35 -12.97 -12.75
CA SER A 124 6.00 -12.07 -13.69
C SER A 124 5.44 -12.28 -15.07
N VAL A 125 5.23 -11.20 -15.80
CA VAL A 125 4.82 -11.25 -17.20
C VAL A 125 5.74 -10.36 -18.02
N ASP A 126 6.33 -10.94 -19.07
CA ASP A 126 7.15 -10.20 -20.03
C ASP A 126 6.27 -9.28 -20.90
N GLY A 127 6.76 -8.07 -21.15
CA GLY A 127 6.11 -7.05 -21.96
C GLY A 127 5.65 -5.83 -21.16
N ARG A 128 5.22 -4.79 -21.89
CA ARG A 128 4.66 -3.57 -21.30
C ARG A 128 3.17 -3.71 -21.06
N LEU A 129 2.69 -3.18 -19.93
CA LEU A 129 1.27 -3.02 -19.69
C LEU A 129 0.81 -1.64 -20.16
N ALA A 130 -0.13 -1.59 -21.10
CA ALA A 130 -0.78 -0.34 -21.49
C ALA A 130 -1.57 0.24 -20.29
N PRO A 131 -1.45 1.54 -19.97
CA PRO A 131 -2.11 2.14 -18.80
C PRO A 131 -3.61 1.90 -18.74
N GLU A 132 -4.28 1.82 -19.90
CA GLU A 132 -5.72 1.58 -20.03
C GLU A 132 -6.12 0.23 -19.41
N ARG A 133 -5.22 -0.78 -19.43
CA ARG A 133 -5.48 -2.09 -18.80
C ARG A 133 -5.68 -1.99 -17.29
N LEU A 134 -5.16 -0.93 -16.65
CA LEU A 134 -5.41 -0.67 -15.23
C LEU A 134 -6.88 -0.35 -14.93
N THR A 135 -7.73 -0.08 -15.93
CA THR A 135 -9.19 0.06 -15.72
C THR A 135 -9.89 -1.29 -15.54
N THR A 136 -9.40 -2.34 -16.21
CA THR A 136 -10.11 -3.62 -16.37
C THR A 136 -9.49 -4.76 -15.57
N LEU A 137 -8.18 -4.75 -15.36
CA LEU A 137 -7.51 -5.74 -14.52
C LEU A 137 -7.99 -5.64 -13.06
N ALA A 138 -8.03 -6.77 -12.35
CA ALA A 138 -8.44 -6.85 -10.96
C ALA A 138 -7.42 -7.63 -10.11
N GLY A 139 -7.56 -7.59 -8.79
CA GLY A 139 -6.70 -8.35 -7.87
C GLY A 139 -5.40 -7.65 -7.45
N PHE A 140 -5.29 -6.33 -7.68
CA PHE A 140 -4.20 -5.51 -7.14
C PHE A 140 -4.72 -4.37 -6.26
N ASP A 141 -3.88 -3.94 -5.32
CA ASP A 141 -4.22 -2.93 -4.33
C ASP A 141 -3.33 -1.68 -4.41
N VAL A 142 -2.19 -1.78 -5.11
CA VAL A 142 -1.21 -0.72 -5.34
C VAL A 142 -0.62 -0.90 -6.71
N VAL A 143 -0.33 0.20 -7.41
CA VAL A 143 0.49 0.18 -8.63
C VAL A 143 1.78 0.94 -8.37
N ALA A 144 2.92 0.37 -8.77
CA ALA A 144 4.19 1.08 -8.84
C ALA A 144 4.59 1.28 -10.31
N LEU A 145 4.75 2.54 -10.71
CA LEU A 145 5.15 2.94 -12.06
C LEU A 145 6.09 4.12 -11.96
N TRP A 146 7.38 3.88 -12.20
CA TRP A 146 8.45 4.88 -12.07
C TRP A 146 8.89 5.44 -13.44
N GLY A 147 7.98 5.38 -14.42
CA GLY A 147 8.17 5.94 -15.75
C GLY A 147 8.06 7.46 -15.76
N ASP A 148 8.10 8.04 -16.96
CA ASP A 148 7.93 9.47 -17.18
C ASP A 148 6.54 10.02 -16.73
N GLU A 149 6.42 11.35 -16.71
CA GLU A 149 5.20 12.02 -16.28
C GLU A 149 3.98 11.68 -17.14
N ALA A 150 4.17 11.43 -18.44
CA ALA A 150 3.09 11.07 -19.35
C ALA A 150 2.51 9.70 -19.01
N ALA A 151 3.38 8.70 -18.79
CA ALA A 151 3.00 7.35 -18.37
C ALA A 151 2.30 7.38 -17.01
N GLN A 152 2.85 8.11 -16.03
CA GLN A 152 2.23 8.23 -14.71
C GLN A 152 0.87 8.95 -14.78
N ARG A 153 0.71 9.95 -15.65
CA ARG A 153 -0.56 10.66 -15.87
C ARG A 153 -1.61 9.75 -16.50
N ALA A 154 -1.23 8.95 -17.50
CA ALA A 154 -2.11 7.96 -18.11
C ALA A 154 -2.57 6.91 -17.07
N ALA A 155 -1.64 6.40 -16.26
CA ALA A 155 -1.97 5.48 -15.18
C ALA A 155 -2.92 6.09 -14.14
N ARG A 156 -2.71 7.35 -13.73
CA ARG A 156 -3.64 8.06 -12.82
C ARG A 156 -5.05 8.14 -13.40
N ARG A 157 -5.19 8.48 -14.69
CA ARG A 157 -6.49 8.54 -15.36
C ARG A 157 -7.18 7.18 -15.41
N ALA A 158 -6.44 6.13 -15.75
CA ALA A 158 -6.97 4.77 -15.79
C ALA A 158 -7.41 4.29 -14.41
N LEU A 159 -6.60 4.51 -13.37
CA LEU A 159 -6.96 4.13 -12.00
C LEU A 159 -8.17 4.92 -11.47
N ALA A 160 -8.29 6.21 -11.81
CA ALA A 160 -9.41 7.06 -11.40
C ALA A 160 -10.74 6.70 -12.10
N ALA A 161 -10.69 6.01 -13.25
CA ALA A 161 -11.87 5.56 -13.97
C ALA A 161 -12.40 4.20 -13.47
N ARG A 162 -11.76 3.59 -12.48
CA ARG A 162 -12.21 2.33 -11.88
C ARG A 162 -13.37 2.55 -10.92
N ASP A 163 -14.28 1.59 -10.88
CA ASP A 163 -15.20 1.46 -9.76
C ASP A 163 -14.50 0.92 -8.51
N GLY A 164 -15.04 1.23 -7.34
CA GLY A 164 -14.58 0.71 -6.06
C GLY A 164 -13.54 1.62 -5.36
N PRO A 165 -12.63 1.04 -4.57
CA PRO A 165 -11.70 1.82 -3.77
C PRO A 165 -10.65 2.54 -4.64
N ILE A 166 -10.27 3.75 -4.23
CA ILE A 166 -9.21 4.51 -4.88
C ILE A 166 -7.87 3.83 -4.60
N LEU A 167 -7.22 3.32 -5.65
CA LEU A 167 -5.95 2.62 -5.54
C LEU A 167 -4.76 3.61 -5.64
N PRO A 168 -3.77 3.52 -4.74
CA PRO A 168 -2.59 4.37 -4.80
C PRO A 168 -1.67 4.03 -5.98
N LEU A 169 -1.09 5.08 -6.57
CA LEU A 169 0.01 5.00 -7.52
C LEU A 169 1.31 5.44 -6.84
N VAL A 170 2.26 4.52 -6.72
CA VAL A 170 3.62 4.74 -6.23
C VAL A 170 4.52 5.11 -7.40
N THR A 171 4.90 6.38 -7.48
CA THR A 171 5.69 6.92 -8.60
C THR A 171 7.18 7.07 -8.29
N ALA A 172 7.59 6.76 -7.07
CA ALA A 172 8.97 6.87 -6.61
C ALA A 172 9.27 5.90 -5.45
N PRO A 173 10.54 5.51 -5.22
CA PRO A 173 10.94 4.64 -4.10
C PRO A 173 10.51 5.15 -2.72
N GLY A 174 10.52 6.48 -2.51
CA GLY A 174 10.18 7.13 -1.23
C GLY A 174 8.70 7.05 -0.81
N MET A 175 7.83 6.42 -1.62
CA MET A 175 6.38 6.40 -1.38
C MET A 175 5.88 5.07 -0.77
N LYS A 176 6.78 4.27 -0.16
CA LYS A 176 6.45 2.99 0.49
C LYS A 176 5.30 3.08 1.51
N GLY A 177 5.09 4.24 2.14
CA GLY A 177 3.96 4.45 3.06
C GLY A 177 2.58 4.23 2.42
N LEU A 178 2.46 4.31 1.09
CA LEU A 178 1.23 3.98 0.37
C LEU A 178 0.98 2.47 0.25
N CYS A 179 1.99 1.65 0.49
CA CYS A 179 1.92 0.19 0.39
C CYS A 179 1.43 -0.48 1.68
N VAL A 180 1.13 0.30 2.72
CA VAL A 180 0.64 -0.20 4.01
C VAL A 180 -0.74 0.38 4.33
N LEU A 181 -1.44 -0.31 5.23
CA LEU A 181 -2.71 0.07 5.83
C LEU A 181 -2.53 0.25 7.33
N GLU A 182 -3.30 1.17 7.89
CA GLU A 182 -3.31 1.46 9.32
C GLU A 182 -4.62 0.94 9.93
N ARG A 183 -4.54 0.27 11.08
CA ARG A 183 -5.72 -0.07 11.90
C ARG A 183 -5.47 0.35 13.34
N HIS A 184 -6.43 1.05 13.90
CA HIS A 184 -6.38 1.50 15.28
C HIS A 184 -7.36 0.67 16.11
N LEU A 185 -6.94 0.23 17.30
CA LEU A 185 -7.74 -0.50 18.27
C LEU A 185 -7.69 0.23 19.61
N CYS A 186 -8.85 0.64 20.10
CA CYS A 186 -9.05 1.15 21.45
C CYS A 186 -9.76 0.05 22.26
N ILE A 187 -9.26 -0.25 23.46
CA ILE A 187 -9.88 -1.20 24.40
C ILE A 187 -10.11 -0.46 25.70
N ASP A 188 -11.37 -0.43 26.17
CA ASP A 188 -11.69 -0.08 27.54
C ASP A 188 -11.22 -1.20 28.47
N THR A 189 -10.17 -0.94 29.25
CA THR A 189 -9.59 -1.91 30.18
C THR A 189 -10.29 -1.91 31.53
N THR A 190 -11.22 -0.98 31.75
CA THR A 190 -12.03 -0.85 32.97
C THR A 190 -13.44 -1.39 32.82
N ALA A 191 -13.81 -1.92 31.65
CA ALA A 191 -15.14 -2.43 31.36
C ALA A 191 -15.64 -3.49 32.35
N SER A 192 -14.74 -4.18 33.07
CA SER A 192 -15.06 -5.15 34.12
C SER A 192 -15.33 -4.53 35.51
N GLY A 193 -15.29 -3.20 35.65
CA GLY A 193 -15.63 -2.47 36.87
C GLY A 193 -14.45 -1.97 37.72
N GLY A 194 -13.22 -1.99 37.21
CA GLY A 194 -12.04 -1.49 37.92
C GLY A 194 -10.79 -1.45 37.07
N ASN A 195 -9.77 -0.70 37.50
CA ASN A 195 -8.51 -0.57 36.79
C ASN A 195 -7.41 -1.40 37.47
N ALA A 196 -7.10 -2.57 36.90
CA ALA A 196 -6.08 -3.47 37.44
C ALA A 196 -4.67 -2.85 37.48
N ALA A 197 -4.33 -1.97 36.53
CA ALA A 197 -3.00 -1.33 36.51
C ALA A 197 -2.84 -0.37 37.70
N LEU A 198 -3.87 0.43 38.00
CA LEU A 198 -3.86 1.32 39.18
C LEU A 198 -3.82 0.54 40.51
N LEU A 199 -4.45 -0.63 40.58
CA LEU A 199 -4.38 -1.48 41.77
C LEU A 199 -2.98 -2.05 42.01
N ALA A 200 -2.21 -2.29 40.94
CA ALA A 200 -0.85 -2.82 41.01
C ALA A 200 0.22 -1.74 41.31
N GLU A 201 -0.01 -0.48 40.94
CA GLU A 201 0.91 0.64 41.26
C GLU A 201 0.93 1.01 42.75
N HIS A 202 -0.08 0.59 43.51
CA HIS A 202 -0.23 0.86 44.94
C HIS A 202 -0.03 -0.39 45.83
N ALA A 203 0.38 -1.52 45.24
CA ALA A 203 0.67 -2.78 45.95
C ALA A 203 2.17 -2.95 46.19
#